data_AF-A0A442I789-F1
#
_entry.id   AF-A0A442I789-F1
#
_cell.length_a   1.000
_cell.length_b   1.000
_cell.length_c   1.000
_cell.angle_alpha   90.00
_cell.angle_beta   90.00
_cell.angle_gamma   90.00
#
_symmetry.space_group_name_H-M   'P 1'
#
loop_
_entity.id
_entity.type
_entity.pdbx_description
1 polymer ?
#
loop_
_entity_poly.entity_id
_entity_poly.type
_entity_poly.pdbx_seq_one_letter_code
_entity_poly.pdbx_strand_id
1 'polypeptide(L)'
;MKNPFKRSSRLADLKDQLTKFEAGLLQLQKRRDVVSDILEQGRGKRRDFIRDNPGAETPAEIRHAISIAEIDAKGTDEEITEYHAHIQELRSAIDQEGERVAREEEAARLEAIAKSVDAAGAELKAALASVAKVVSKIEAEIPTDVVILDLGSNDRPSHRDQSGPATPSELVAMIVAEGLAHQAPQLFEMKYGYESYLQRFFDLKKEQPEWRSYNLPGPAHDAVSATRFVISNRLRAQAEAIRAGDAVRRGLATAAE
;
A
#
# COMPACT_ATOMS: atom_id res chain seq x y z
N MET A 1 25.14 9.05 18.92
CA MET A 1 25.70 7.69 18.75
C MET A 1 24.70 6.85 17.96
N LYS A 2 25.09 6.30 16.81
CA LYS A 2 24.22 5.39 16.02
C LYS A 2 24.14 4.04 16.77
N ASN A 3 22.92 3.55 16.97
CA ASN A 3 22.67 2.31 17.70
C ASN A 3 23.24 1.11 16.91
N PRO A 4 24.23 0.36 17.45
CA PRO A 4 24.91 -0.72 16.74
C PRO A 4 24.06 -1.98 16.52
N PHE A 5 22.84 -2.03 17.08
CA PHE A 5 21.92 -3.18 16.96
C PHE A 5 20.81 -3.00 15.92
N LYS A 6 20.83 -1.92 15.14
CA LYS A 6 19.86 -1.73 14.06
C LYS A 6 20.29 -2.64 12.90
N ARG A 7 19.76 -3.88 12.87
CA ARG A 7 19.91 -4.79 11.74
C ARG A 7 19.54 -4.02 10.46
N SER A 8 20.45 -3.97 9.50
CA SER A 8 20.19 -3.47 8.16
C SER A 8 18.99 -4.23 7.58
N SER A 9 18.18 -3.54 6.78
CA SER A 9 17.12 -4.23 6.05
C SER A 9 17.77 -5.21 5.07
N ARG A 10 17.12 -6.35 4.82
CA ARG A 10 17.59 -7.34 3.83
C ARG A 10 17.91 -6.70 2.47
N LEU A 11 17.12 -5.71 2.06
CA LEU A 11 17.36 -4.94 0.84
C LEU A 11 18.69 -4.16 0.89
N ALA A 12 19.06 -3.58 2.04
CA ALA A 12 20.35 -2.92 2.21
C ALA A 12 21.50 -3.95 2.16
N ASP A 13 21.33 -5.10 2.80
CA ASP A 13 22.34 -6.18 2.76
C ASP A 13 22.59 -6.68 1.33
N LEU A 14 21.54 -6.85 0.54
CA LEU A 14 21.63 -7.26 -0.87
C LEU A 14 22.35 -6.20 -1.73
N LYS A 15 22.08 -4.91 -1.52
CA LYS A 15 22.77 -3.80 -2.22
C LYS A 15 24.25 -3.71 -1.85
N ASP A 16 24.57 -3.93 -0.58
CA ASP A 16 25.96 -3.97 -0.11
C ASP A 16 26.71 -5.16 -0.71
N GLN A 17 26.06 -6.34 -0.80
CA GLN A 17 26.64 -7.50 -1.47
C GLN A 17 26.86 -7.25 -2.95
N LEU A 18 25.89 -6.68 -3.67
CA LEU A 18 26.03 -6.32 -5.08
C LEU A 18 27.25 -5.42 -5.31
N THR A 19 27.42 -4.39 -4.47
CA THR A 19 28.57 -3.47 -4.55
C THR A 19 29.90 -4.20 -4.39
N LYS A 20 29.99 -5.18 -3.48
CA LYS A 20 31.20 -5.99 -3.27
C LYS A 20 31.51 -6.88 -4.48
N PHE A 21 30.49 -7.51 -5.06
CA PHE A 21 30.67 -8.31 -6.28
C PHE A 21 31.07 -7.46 -7.47
N GLU A 22 30.47 -6.28 -7.67
CA GLU A 22 30.87 -5.35 -8.74
C GLU A 22 32.32 -4.86 -8.58
N ALA A 23 32.76 -4.59 -7.34
CA ALA A 23 34.15 -4.23 -7.07
C ALA A 23 35.12 -5.38 -7.33
N GLY A 24 34.77 -6.62 -6.95
CA GLY A 24 35.57 -7.81 -7.23
C GLY A 24 35.67 -8.12 -8.72
N LEU A 25 34.56 -7.97 -9.46
CA LEU A 25 34.54 -8.12 -10.92
C LEU A 25 35.51 -7.14 -11.60
N LEU A 26 35.54 -5.88 -11.15
CA LEU A 26 36.48 -4.89 -11.67
C LEU A 26 37.95 -5.28 -11.41
N GLN A 27 38.24 -5.90 -10.26
CA GLN A 27 39.58 -6.41 -9.96
C GLN A 27 39.95 -7.59 -10.85
N LEU A 28 39.02 -8.51 -11.11
CA LEU A 28 39.24 -9.65 -12.02
C LEU A 28 39.43 -9.19 -13.47
N GLN A 29 38.68 -8.18 -13.93
CA GLN A 29 38.88 -7.59 -15.26
C GLN A 29 40.29 -7.01 -15.41
N LYS A 30 40.78 -6.29 -14.38
CA LYS A 30 42.16 -5.79 -14.38
C LYS A 30 43.18 -6.93 -14.40
N ARG A 31 42.95 -8.02 -13.65
CA ARG A 31 43.83 -9.20 -13.68
C ARG A 31 43.85 -9.83 -15.06
N ARG A 32 42.69 -10.01 -15.70
CA ARG A 32 42.56 -10.56 -17.05
C ARG A 32 43.39 -9.74 -18.06
N ASP A 33 43.32 -8.42 -17.99
CA ASP A 33 44.08 -7.54 -18.87
C ASP A 33 45.59 -7.73 -18.66
N VAL A 34 46.05 -7.80 -17.40
CA VAL A 34 47.46 -8.09 -17.07
C VAL A 34 47.91 -9.47 -17.59
N VAL A 35 47.08 -10.51 -17.41
CA VAL A 35 47.40 -11.86 -17.90
C VAL A 35 47.44 -11.91 -19.43
N SER A 36 46.54 -11.18 -20.10
CA SER A 36 46.54 -11.04 -21.56
C SER A 36 47.83 -10.41 -22.05
N ASP A 37 48.30 -9.34 -21.41
CA ASP A 37 49.57 -8.69 -21.75
C ASP A 37 50.76 -9.65 -21.57
N ILE A 38 50.78 -10.43 -20.48
CA ILE A 38 51.82 -11.45 -20.24
C ILE A 38 51.81 -12.52 -21.33
N LEU A 39 50.62 -12.97 -21.76
CA LEU A 39 50.48 -13.94 -22.84
C LEU A 39 50.96 -13.39 -24.17
N GLU A 40 50.63 -12.14 -24.50
CA GLU A 40 51.09 -11.49 -25.72
C GLU A 40 52.62 -11.36 -25.74
N GLN A 41 53.21 -10.88 -24.64
CA GLN A 41 54.66 -10.77 -24.50
C GLN A 41 55.36 -12.13 -24.57
N GLY A 42 54.83 -13.14 -23.88
CA GLY A 42 55.37 -14.51 -23.91
C GLY A 42 55.32 -15.12 -25.31
N ARG A 43 54.19 -14.96 -26.02
CA ARG A 43 54.03 -15.39 -27.42
C ARG A 43 54.96 -14.61 -28.35
N GLY A 44 55.18 -13.32 -28.11
CA GLY A 44 56.17 -12.50 -28.80
C GLY A 44 57.59 -13.05 -28.67
N LYS A 45 58.06 -13.26 -27.43
CA LYS A 45 59.37 -13.85 -27.14
C LYS A 45 59.55 -15.22 -27.81
N ARG A 46 58.51 -16.05 -27.81
CA ARG A 46 58.52 -17.34 -28.51
C ARG A 46 58.68 -17.16 -30.02
N ARG A 47 57.95 -16.23 -30.65
CA ARG A 47 58.07 -15.94 -32.09
C ARG A 47 59.46 -15.46 -32.46
N ASP A 48 60.00 -14.52 -31.68
CA ASP A 48 61.36 -14.00 -31.90
C ASP A 48 62.40 -15.10 -31.75
N PHE A 49 62.30 -15.95 -30.72
CA PHE A 49 63.22 -17.08 -30.54
C PHE A 49 63.18 -18.05 -31.74
N ILE A 50 61.99 -18.43 -32.21
CA ILE A 50 61.83 -19.35 -33.35
C ILE A 50 62.40 -18.74 -34.64
N ARG A 51 62.18 -17.43 -34.85
CA ARG A 51 62.73 -16.71 -36.00
C ARG A 51 64.26 -16.71 -35.97
N ASP A 52 64.83 -16.43 -34.81
CA ASP A 52 66.27 -16.24 -34.66
C ASP A 52 67.03 -17.58 -34.52
N ASN A 53 66.32 -18.67 -34.14
CA ASN A 53 66.90 -20.01 -33.92
C ASN A 53 66.04 -21.11 -34.60
N PRO A 54 65.99 -21.15 -35.95
CA PRO A 54 65.19 -22.13 -36.67
C PRO A 54 65.65 -23.56 -36.38
N GLY A 55 64.72 -24.42 -35.97
CA GLY A 55 64.99 -25.83 -35.64
C GLY A 55 65.45 -26.10 -34.21
N ALA A 56 65.69 -25.06 -33.40
CA ALA A 56 65.98 -25.20 -31.97
C ALA A 56 64.68 -25.29 -31.14
N GLU A 57 64.72 -26.04 -30.05
CA GLU A 57 63.59 -26.13 -29.11
C GLU A 57 63.44 -24.82 -28.32
N THR A 58 62.21 -24.32 -28.20
CA THR A 58 61.95 -23.10 -27.41
C THR A 58 62.33 -23.32 -25.94
N PRO A 59 63.03 -22.37 -25.29
CA PRO A 59 63.44 -22.47 -23.90
C PRO A 59 62.27 -22.84 -22.97
N ALA A 60 62.55 -23.73 -22.01
CA ALA A 60 61.56 -24.20 -21.05
C ALA A 60 60.89 -23.05 -20.28
N GLU A 61 61.65 -22.00 -19.96
CA GLU A 61 61.17 -20.79 -19.28
C GLU A 61 60.04 -20.08 -20.06
N ILE A 62 60.22 -19.90 -21.37
CA ILE A 62 59.20 -19.26 -22.23
C ILE A 62 57.95 -20.14 -22.33
N ARG A 63 58.12 -21.45 -22.49
CA ARG A 63 57.00 -22.39 -22.56
C ARG A 63 56.22 -22.45 -21.25
N HIS A 64 56.92 -22.48 -20.12
CA HIS A 64 56.31 -22.54 -18.79
C HIS A 64 55.57 -21.25 -18.46
N ALA A 65 56.16 -20.09 -18.74
CA ALA A 65 55.50 -18.80 -18.52
C ALA A 65 54.20 -18.66 -19.34
N ILE A 66 54.19 -19.09 -20.60
CA ILE A 66 52.98 -19.13 -21.42
C ILE A 66 51.95 -20.10 -20.82
N SER A 67 52.38 -21.31 -20.45
CA SER A 67 51.49 -22.34 -19.89
C SER A 67 50.81 -21.90 -18.59
N ILE A 68 51.54 -21.28 -17.66
CA ILE A 68 50.98 -20.71 -16.43
C ILE A 68 49.98 -19.60 -16.75
N ALA A 69 50.34 -18.68 -17.64
CA ALA A 69 49.47 -17.57 -17.99
C ALA A 69 48.20 -18.04 -18.74
N GLU A 70 48.26 -19.13 -19.52
CA GLU A 70 47.08 -19.72 -20.16
C GLU A 70 46.13 -20.37 -19.14
N ILE A 71 46.68 -21.02 -18.11
CA ILE A 71 45.88 -21.54 -16.98
C ILE A 71 45.24 -20.39 -16.20
N ASP A 72 46.01 -19.34 -15.89
CA ASP A 72 45.52 -18.18 -15.13
C ASP A 72 44.46 -17.39 -15.89
N ALA A 73 44.61 -17.24 -17.21
CA ALA A 73 43.62 -16.61 -18.07
C ALA A 73 42.30 -17.38 -18.02
N LYS A 74 42.36 -18.70 -18.19
CA LYS A 74 41.18 -19.56 -18.13
C LYS A 74 40.48 -19.48 -16.77
N GLY A 75 41.23 -19.59 -15.67
CA GLY A 75 40.67 -19.47 -14.32
C GLY A 75 40.05 -18.10 -14.05
N THR A 76 40.69 -17.03 -14.52
CA THR A 76 40.16 -15.66 -14.38
C THR A 76 38.86 -15.47 -15.18
N ASP A 77 38.77 -16.01 -16.40
CA ASP A 77 37.55 -15.94 -17.21
C ASP A 77 36.39 -16.76 -16.61
N GLU A 78 36.69 -17.90 -16.01
CA GLU A 78 35.72 -18.71 -15.24
C GLU A 78 35.20 -17.92 -14.02
N GLU A 79 36.09 -17.35 -13.20
CA GLU A 79 35.71 -16.50 -12.06
C GLU A 79 34.88 -15.28 -12.48
N ILE A 80 35.25 -14.59 -13.58
CA ILE A 80 34.48 -13.47 -14.13
C ILE A 80 33.05 -13.91 -14.50
N THR A 81 32.90 -15.09 -15.08
CA THR A 81 31.60 -15.64 -15.47
C THR A 81 30.73 -15.91 -14.23
N GLU A 82 31.31 -16.49 -13.18
CA GLU A 82 30.62 -16.71 -11.90
C GLU A 82 30.18 -15.39 -11.23
N TYR A 83 31.06 -14.38 -11.23
CA TYR A 83 30.74 -13.05 -10.71
C TYR A 83 29.58 -12.41 -11.47
N HIS A 84 29.57 -12.52 -12.81
CA HIS A 84 28.45 -12.04 -13.61
C HIS A 84 27.14 -12.75 -13.27
N ALA A 85 27.16 -14.07 -13.08
CA ALA A 85 25.99 -14.84 -12.68
C ALA A 85 25.45 -14.36 -11.32
N HIS A 86 26.32 -14.25 -10.30
CA HIS A 86 25.93 -13.78 -8.97
C HIS A 86 25.43 -12.34 -8.96
N ILE A 87 26.01 -11.44 -9.77
CA ILE A 87 25.51 -10.07 -9.93
C ILE A 87 24.08 -10.06 -10.47
N GLN A 88 23.76 -10.91 -11.44
CA GLN A 88 22.41 -11.01 -11.99
C GLN A 88 21.42 -11.59 -10.96
N GLU A 89 21.82 -12.62 -10.23
CA GLU A 89 21.02 -13.18 -9.12
C GLU A 89 20.73 -12.13 -8.04
N LEU A 90 21.73 -11.36 -7.64
CA LEU A 90 21.59 -10.29 -6.65
C LEU A 90 20.66 -9.18 -7.15
N ARG A 91 20.77 -8.76 -8.41
CA ARG A 91 19.87 -7.76 -9.01
C ARG A 91 18.42 -8.24 -9.00
N SER A 92 18.17 -9.47 -9.43
CA SER A 92 16.83 -10.09 -9.38
C SER A 92 16.30 -10.16 -7.93
N ALA A 93 17.14 -10.55 -6.98
CA ALA A 93 16.76 -10.59 -5.56
C ALA A 93 16.46 -9.20 -4.98
N ILE A 94 17.21 -8.16 -5.39
CA ILE A 94 16.97 -6.77 -4.99
C ILE A 94 15.61 -6.30 -5.50
N ASP A 95 15.27 -6.59 -6.76
CA ASP A 95 13.99 -6.19 -7.35
C ASP A 95 12.82 -6.87 -6.63
N GLN A 96 12.90 -8.19 -6.41
CA GLN A 96 11.88 -8.95 -5.69
C GLN A 96 11.69 -8.46 -4.24
N GLU A 97 12.80 -8.22 -3.53
CA GLU A 97 12.74 -7.73 -2.15
C GLU A 97 12.26 -6.27 -2.10
N GLY A 98 12.61 -5.44 -3.08
CA GLY A 98 12.14 -4.07 -3.23
C GLY A 98 10.63 -4.01 -3.45
N GLU A 99 10.09 -4.87 -4.32
CA GLU A 99 8.65 -5.00 -4.50
C GLU A 99 7.95 -5.47 -3.22
N ARG A 100 8.52 -6.46 -2.53
CA ARG A 100 7.98 -6.98 -1.27
C ARG A 100 7.91 -5.87 -0.21
N VAL A 101 8.96 -5.08 -0.05
CA VAL A 101 8.99 -3.94 0.86
C VAL A 101 7.93 -2.91 0.49
N ALA A 102 7.80 -2.55 -0.79
CA ALA A 102 6.79 -1.61 -1.24
C ALA A 102 5.35 -2.11 -1.00
N ARG A 103 5.09 -3.42 -1.16
CA ARG A 103 3.79 -4.02 -0.84
C ARG A 103 3.50 -3.97 0.66
N GLU A 104 4.50 -4.24 1.49
CA GLU A 104 4.34 -4.18 2.96
C GLU A 104 4.09 -2.75 3.46
N GLU A 105 4.80 -1.76 2.92
CA GLU A 105 4.60 -0.35 3.26
C GLU A 105 3.19 0.13 2.90
N GLU A 106 2.70 -0.23 1.72
CA GLU A 106 1.35 0.13 1.29
C GLU A 106 0.27 -0.58 2.13
N ALA A 107 0.44 -1.87 2.42
CA ALA A 107 -0.47 -2.61 3.29
C ALA A 107 -0.52 -2.00 4.70
N ALA A 108 0.64 -1.66 5.27
CA ALA A 108 0.72 -1.00 6.57
C ALA A 108 0.04 0.38 6.57
N ARG A 109 0.13 1.14 5.47
CA ARG A 109 -0.58 2.41 5.30
C ARG A 109 -2.10 2.22 5.37
N LEU A 110 -2.64 1.25 4.64
CA LEU A 110 -4.08 0.96 4.65
C LEU A 110 -4.57 0.51 6.04
N GLU A 111 -3.79 -0.31 6.74
CA GLU A 111 -4.10 -0.73 8.11
C GLU A 111 -4.07 0.45 9.10
N ALA A 112 -3.11 1.37 8.95
CA ALA A 112 -3.05 2.57 9.77
C ALA A 112 -4.28 3.45 9.56
N ILE A 113 -4.73 3.63 8.31
CA ILE A 113 -5.97 4.36 8.00
C ILE A 113 -7.17 3.63 8.62
N ALA A 114 -7.28 2.31 8.45
CA ALA A 114 -8.36 1.51 9.04
C ALA A 114 -8.41 1.65 10.57
N LYS A 115 -7.26 1.68 11.23
CA LYS A 115 -7.16 1.90 12.68
C LYS A 115 -7.59 3.32 13.08
N SER A 116 -7.16 4.34 12.35
CA SER A 116 -7.56 5.73 12.59
C SER A 116 -9.07 5.91 12.44
N VAL A 117 -9.64 5.30 11.41
CA VAL A 117 -11.07 5.35 11.12
C VAL A 117 -11.87 4.61 12.21
N ASP A 118 -11.41 3.44 12.66
CA ASP A 118 -12.05 2.73 13.79
C ASP A 118 -12.07 3.57 15.08
N ALA A 119 -11.01 4.35 15.35
CA ALA A 119 -10.98 5.26 16.50
C ALA A 119 -12.01 6.39 16.35
N ALA A 120 -12.07 7.03 15.18
CA ALA A 120 -13.08 8.04 14.89
C ALA A 120 -14.51 7.49 14.98
N GLY A 121 -14.73 6.23 14.57
CA GLY A 121 -16.03 5.55 14.73
C GLY A 121 -16.45 5.37 16.19
N ALA A 122 -15.50 5.16 17.11
CA ALA A 122 -15.77 5.10 18.55
C ALA A 122 -16.12 6.48 19.13
N GLU A 123 -15.42 7.53 18.70
CA GLU A 123 -15.74 8.92 19.08
C GLU A 123 -17.13 9.32 18.58
N LEU A 124 -17.45 9.00 17.32
CA LEU A 124 -18.76 9.25 16.74
C LEU A 124 -19.87 8.51 17.49
N LYS A 125 -19.64 7.26 17.91
CA LYS A 125 -20.59 6.50 18.75
C LYS A 125 -20.88 7.23 20.07
N ALA A 126 -19.85 7.74 20.73
CA ALA A 126 -20.02 8.48 21.99
C ALA A 126 -20.76 9.81 21.79
N ALA A 127 -20.46 10.53 20.73
CA ALA A 127 -21.17 11.76 20.36
C ALA A 127 -22.66 11.48 20.09
N LEU A 128 -22.97 10.47 19.27
CA LEU A 128 -24.35 10.09 18.96
C LEU A 128 -25.12 9.60 20.19
N ALA A 129 -24.47 8.89 21.12
CA ALA A 129 -25.09 8.52 22.39
C ALA A 129 -25.44 9.74 23.25
N SER A 130 -24.63 10.80 23.17
CA SER A 130 -24.87 12.06 23.87
C SER A 130 -26.02 12.84 23.22
N VAL A 131 -26.06 12.90 21.89
CA VAL A 131 -27.19 13.46 21.13
C VAL A 131 -28.48 12.71 21.48
N ALA A 132 -28.47 11.37 21.50
CA ALA A 132 -29.64 10.57 21.85
C ALA A 132 -30.18 10.91 23.25
N LYS A 133 -29.31 11.10 24.25
CA LYS A 133 -29.72 11.52 25.60
C LYS A 133 -30.37 12.90 25.60
N VAL A 134 -29.81 13.86 24.86
CA VAL A 134 -30.36 15.21 24.73
C VAL A 134 -31.71 15.19 24.01
N VAL A 135 -31.83 14.40 22.93
CA VAL A 135 -33.07 14.16 22.19
C VAL A 135 -34.16 13.65 23.13
N SER A 136 -33.90 12.60 23.91
CA SER A 136 -34.89 12.07 24.87
C SER A 136 -35.26 13.09 25.96
N LYS A 137 -34.31 13.93 26.39
CA LYS A 137 -34.58 14.99 27.37
C LYS A 137 -35.50 16.06 26.79
N ILE A 138 -35.25 16.53 25.56
CA ILE A 138 -36.10 17.53 24.91
C ILE A 138 -37.49 16.95 24.66
N GLU A 139 -37.56 15.72 24.13
CA GLU A 139 -38.83 15.05 23.84
C GLU A 139 -39.72 14.91 25.09
N ALA A 140 -39.12 14.62 26.25
CA ALA A 140 -39.85 14.49 27.53
C ALA A 140 -40.42 15.82 28.06
N GLU A 141 -39.88 16.97 27.64
CA GLU A 141 -40.35 18.30 28.05
C GLU A 141 -41.44 18.84 27.10
N ILE A 142 -41.67 18.20 25.95
CA ILE A 142 -42.69 18.62 25.01
C ILE A 142 -44.06 18.09 25.47
N PRO A 143 -45.01 18.98 25.80
CA PRO A 143 -46.36 18.57 26.17
C PRO A 143 -47.07 17.88 25.00
N THR A 144 -47.78 16.78 25.28
CA THR A 144 -48.57 16.04 24.27
C THR A 144 -49.99 16.56 24.11
N ASP A 145 -50.45 17.41 25.03
CA ASP A 145 -51.79 18.01 25.08
C ASP A 145 -51.85 19.42 24.49
N VAL A 146 -50.71 19.98 24.07
CA VAL A 146 -50.61 21.31 23.47
C VAL A 146 -50.12 21.20 22.03
N VAL A 147 -50.85 21.83 21.11
CA VAL A 147 -50.42 21.95 19.70
C VAL A 147 -49.34 23.01 19.60
N ILE A 148 -48.12 22.59 19.27
CA ILE A 148 -46.97 23.50 19.06
C ILE A 148 -46.84 23.91 17.59
N LEU A 149 -47.03 22.96 16.67
CA LEU A 149 -46.88 23.18 15.23
C LEU A 149 -47.86 22.30 14.46
N ASP A 150 -48.62 22.91 13.56
CA ASP A 150 -49.38 22.17 12.55
C ASP A 150 -48.49 21.88 11.34
N LEU A 151 -48.51 20.64 10.88
CA LEU A 151 -47.83 20.22 9.64
C LEU A 151 -48.88 19.84 8.62
N GLY A 152 -48.79 20.37 7.40
CA GLY A 152 -49.68 19.98 6.32
C GLY A 152 -49.45 18.52 5.92
N SER A 153 -50.49 17.87 5.40
CA SER A 153 -50.39 16.49 4.88
C SER A 153 -49.31 16.33 3.80
N ASN A 154 -49.02 17.41 3.07
CA ASN A 154 -48.03 17.44 2.00
C ASN A 154 -46.60 17.74 2.49
N ASP A 155 -46.43 18.16 3.74
CA ASP A 155 -45.12 18.52 4.32
C ASP A 155 -44.47 17.33 5.04
N ARG A 156 -45.24 16.25 5.27
CA ARG A 156 -44.75 15.03 5.94
C ARG A 156 -44.26 13.99 4.93
N PRO A 157 -43.19 13.23 5.25
CA PRO A 157 -42.79 12.06 4.46
C PRO A 157 -43.97 11.09 4.27
N SER A 158 -44.09 10.52 3.07
CA SER A 158 -45.24 9.69 2.65
C SER A 158 -45.53 8.44 3.49
N HIS A 159 -44.64 8.08 4.41
CA HIS A 159 -44.75 6.93 5.30
C HIS A 159 -45.19 7.29 6.72
N ARG A 160 -45.37 8.58 7.05
CA ARG A 160 -45.87 9.05 8.34
C ARG A 160 -47.37 9.36 8.24
N ASP A 161 -48.05 9.32 9.39
CA ASP A 161 -49.43 9.79 9.48
C ASP A 161 -49.50 11.24 9.00
N GLN A 162 -50.33 11.50 8.00
CA GLN A 162 -50.47 12.81 7.36
C GLN A 162 -51.54 13.67 8.02
N SER A 163 -52.13 13.19 9.12
CA SER A 163 -53.18 13.88 9.86
C SER A 163 -52.67 14.45 11.19
N GLY A 164 -53.22 15.59 11.57
CA GLY A 164 -53.02 16.20 12.89
C GLY A 164 -51.73 17.03 13.08
N PRO A 165 -51.54 17.58 14.28
CA PRO A 165 -50.38 18.40 14.64
C PRO A 165 -49.09 17.58 14.72
N ALA A 166 -47.93 18.24 14.68
CA ALA A 166 -46.62 17.60 14.82
C ALA A 166 -46.49 16.89 16.18
N THR A 167 -46.02 15.65 16.14
CA THR A 167 -45.69 14.88 17.34
C THR A 167 -44.40 15.41 18.00
N PRO A 168 -44.18 15.19 19.31
CA PRO A 168 -42.91 15.52 19.97
C PRO A 168 -41.68 14.96 19.23
N SER A 169 -41.77 13.71 18.77
CA SER A 169 -40.71 13.06 18.00
C SER A 169 -40.42 13.77 16.67
N GLU A 170 -41.44 14.29 15.99
CA GLU A 170 -41.28 15.10 14.77
C GLU A 170 -40.58 16.42 15.04
N LEU A 171 -40.99 17.13 16.09
CA LEU A 171 -40.39 18.40 16.50
C LEU A 171 -38.91 18.23 16.84
N VAL A 172 -38.57 17.20 17.63
CA VAL A 172 -37.18 16.93 17.98
C VAL A 172 -36.37 16.49 16.75
N ALA A 173 -36.94 15.67 15.86
CA ALA A 173 -36.29 15.29 14.62
C ALA A 173 -35.96 16.51 13.73
N MET A 174 -36.88 17.48 13.62
CA MET A 174 -36.64 18.74 12.88
C MET A 174 -35.50 19.55 13.50
N ILE A 175 -35.49 19.71 14.83
CA ILE A 175 -34.43 20.44 15.55
C ILE A 175 -33.06 19.77 15.33
N VAL A 176 -33.00 18.44 15.44
CA VAL A 176 -31.76 17.68 15.21
C VAL A 176 -31.31 17.81 13.76
N ALA A 177 -32.23 17.73 12.80
CA ALA A 177 -31.90 17.86 11.38
C ALA A 177 -31.32 19.24 11.05
N GLU A 178 -31.94 20.33 11.51
CA GLU A 178 -31.43 21.70 11.33
C GLU A 178 -30.06 21.90 12.00
N GLY A 179 -29.90 21.39 13.23
CA GLY A 179 -28.61 21.44 13.93
C GLY A 179 -27.50 20.69 13.19
N LEU A 180 -27.80 19.50 12.64
CA LEU A 180 -26.86 18.73 11.83
C LEU A 180 -26.58 19.40 10.48
N ALA A 181 -27.58 19.97 9.82
CA ALA A 181 -27.40 20.67 8.55
C ALA A 181 -26.52 21.91 8.71
N HIS A 182 -26.62 22.60 9.85
CA HIS A 182 -25.72 23.72 10.17
C HIS A 182 -24.27 23.27 10.42
N GLN A 183 -24.07 22.19 11.18
CA GLN A 183 -22.71 21.74 11.58
C GLN A 183 -22.01 20.87 10.53
N ALA A 184 -22.78 20.11 9.74
CA ALA A 184 -22.29 19.14 8.78
C ALA A 184 -23.21 19.07 7.54
N PRO A 185 -23.32 20.18 6.77
CA PRO A 185 -24.20 20.26 5.61
C PRO A 185 -23.93 19.18 4.55
N GLN A 186 -22.69 18.72 4.43
CA GLN A 186 -22.26 17.68 3.50
C GLN A 186 -22.88 16.29 3.75
N LEU A 187 -23.51 16.07 4.91
CA LEU A 187 -24.22 14.82 5.19
C LEU A 187 -25.59 14.74 4.52
N PHE A 188 -26.13 15.88 4.10
CA PHE A 188 -27.45 15.96 3.47
C PHE A 188 -27.31 15.96 1.96
N GLU A 189 -28.06 15.08 1.30
CA GLU A 189 -28.20 15.07 -0.14
C GLU A 189 -29.35 15.98 -0.57
N MET A 190 -29.14 16.74 -1.64
CA MET A 190 -30.21 17.50 -2.28
C MET A 190 -30.73 16.78 -3.53
N LYS A 191 -32.03 16.49 -3.55
CA LYS A 191 -32.73 15.99 -4.73
C LYS A 191 -33.53 17.12 -5.37
N TYR A 192 -33.20 17.39 -6.63
CA TYR A 192 -33.82 18.43 -7.47
C TYR A 192 -33.81 19.86 -6.89
N GLY A 193 -32.98 20.13 -5.87
CA GLY A 193 -32.85 21.46 -5.24
C GLY A 193 -33.95 21.82 -4.25
N TYR A 194 -34.90 20.92 -3.97
CA TYR A 194 -36.01 21.18 -3.04
C TYR A 194 -36.23 20.08 -2.00
N GLU A 195 -35.60 18.91 -2.13
CA GLU A 195 -35.61 17.85 -1.12
C GLU A 195 -34.22 17.72 -0.49
N SER A 196 -34.11 17.83 0.83
CA SER A 196 -32.88 17.58 1.59
C SER A 196 -33.07 16.37 2.49
N TYR A 197 -32.17 15.39 2.42
CA TYR A 197 -32.30 14.17 3.25
C TYR A 197 -30.96 13.57 3.65
N LEU A 198 -30.96 12.90 4.80
CA LEU A 198 -29.89 12.01 5.28
C LEU A 198 -30.40 10.57 5.20
N GLN A 199 -29.74 9.70 4.43
CA GLN A 199 -30.15 8.32 4.21
C GLN A 199 -29.23 7.31 4.89
N ARG A 200 -29.81 6.18 5.32
CA ARG A 200 -29.05 4.99 5.71
C ARG A 200 -29.07 3.97 4.58
N PHE A 201 -28.01 3.16 4.49
CA PHE A 201 -27.99 1.97 3.63
C PHE A 201 -28.88 0.84 4.18
N PHE A 202 -29.34 -0.03 3.29
CA PHE A 202 -30.16 -1.19 3.63
C PHE A 202 -29.35 -2.35 4.24
N ASP A 203 -28.15 -2.60 3.70
CA ASP A 203 -27.21 -3.62 4.17
C ASP A 203 -25.77 -3.17 3.96
N LEU A 204 -25.07 -2.88 5.06
CA LEU A 204 -23.67 -2.44 5.05
C LEU A 204 -22.68 -3.60 4.81
N LYS A 205 -23.11 -4.84 5.01
CA LYS A 205 -22.25 -6.02 4.91
C LYS A 205 -22.08 -6.51 3.47
N LYS A 206 -22.96 -6.08 2.55
CA LYS A 206 -22.80 -6.35 1.12
C LYS A 206 -21.50 -5.78 0.60
N GLU A 207 -20.90 -6.48 -0.37
CA GLU A 207 -19.72 -5.98 -1.10
C GLU A 207 -19.99 -4.60 -1.71
N GLN A 208 -21.18 -4.40 -2.27
CA GLN A 208 -21.69 -3.10 -2.70
C GLN A 208 -22.94 -2.74 -1.89
N PRO A 209 -22.82 -1.86 -0.87
CA PRO A 209 -23.96 -1.43 -0.08
C PRO A 209 -24.98 -0.69 -0.95
N GLU A 210 -26.25 -0.98 -0.74
CA GLU A 210 -27.35 -0.45 -1.56
C GLU A 210 -28.12 0.64 -0.81
N TRP A 211 -28.32 1.78 -1.49
CA TRP A 211 -29.21 2.87 -1.03
C TRP A 211 -30.69 2.53 -1.21
N ARG A 212 -31.01 1.60 -2.12
CA ARG A 212 -32.37 1.15 -2.42
C ARG A 212 -32.38 -0.36 -2.50
N SER A 213 -33.30 -0.98 -1.78
CA SER A 213 -33.51 -2.43 -1.84
C SER A 213 -35.00 -2.75 -1.81
N TYR A 214 -35.39 -3.84 -2.47
CA TYR A 214 -36.74 -4.41 -2.35
C TYR A 214 -36.92 -5.20 -1.05
N ASN A 215 -35.84 -5.48 -0.34
CA ASN A 215 -35.86 -6.16 0.96
C ASN A 215 -36.06 -5.15 2.09
N LEU A 216 -36.67 -5.60 3.20
CA LEU A 216 -36.72 -4.80 4.41
C LEU A 216 -35.30 -4.49 4.89
N PRO A 217 -35.02 -3.25 5.31
CA PRO A 217 -33.71 -2.88 5.81
C PRO A 217 -33.41 -3.66 7.09
N GLY A 218 -32.17 -4.10 7.24
CA GLY A 218 -31.70 -4.73 8.48
C GLY A 218 -31.77 -3.77 9.69
N PRO A 219 -31.48 -4.28 10.89
CA PRO A 219 -31.35 -3.43 12.07
C PRO A 219 -30.27 -2.36 11.84
N ALA A 220 -30.48 -1.17 12.41
CA ALA A 220 -29.50 -0.11 12.34
C ALA A 220 -28.18 -0.54 13.02
N HIS A 221 -27.06 -0.21 12.40
CA HIS A 221 -25.73 -0.42 12.96
C HIS A 221 -25.31 0.77 13.80
N ASP A 222 -24.59 0.54 14.89
CA ASP A 222 -23.90 1.62 15.59
C ASP A 222 -22.73 2.16 14.75
N ALA A 223 -22.23 3.36 15.10
CA ALA A 223 -21.17 4.01 14.32
C ALA A 223 -19.90 3.16 14.22
N VAL A 224 -19.55 2.38 15.25
CA VAL A 224 -18.40 1.46 15.23
C VAL A 224 -18.59 0.36 14.19
N SER A 225 -19.75 -0.30 14.19
CA SER A 225 -20.06 -1.37 13.25
C SER A 225 -20.16 -0.86 11.82
N ALA A 226 -20.81 0.29 11.62
CA ALA A 226 -20.93 0.92 10.31
C ALA A 226 -19.54 1.29 9.74
N THR A 227 -18.69 1.90 10.56
CA THR A 227 -17.30 2.25 10.20
C THR A 227 -16.50 1.02 9.76
N ARG A 228 -16.61 -0.08 10.52
CA ARG A 228 -15.94 -1.34 10.19
C ARG A 228 -16.40 -1.92 8.86
N PHE A 229 -17.71 -2.01 8.62
CA PHE A 229 -18.24 -2.64 7.41
C PHE A 229 -17.98 -1.80 6.15
N VAL A 230 -18.08 -0.48 6.25
CA VAL A 230 -17.95 0.42 5.10
C VAL A 230 -16.49 0.70 4.76
N ILE A 231 -15.61 0.81 5.76
CA ILE A 231 -14.24 1.29 5.55
C ILE A 231 -13.22 0.27 6.06
N SER A 232 -13.14 0.06 7.37
CA SER A 232 -11.96 -0.56 7.99
C SER A 232 -11.74 -2.01 7.56
N ASN A 233 -12.79 -2.82 7.43
CA ASN A 233 -12.66 -4.20 6.97
C ASN A 233 -12.24 -4.28 5.50
N ARG A 234 -12.71 -3.35 4.67
CA ARG A 234 -12.36 -3.31 3.25
C ARG A 234 -10.91 -2.91 3.05
N LEU A 235 -10.44 -1.91 3.79
CA LEU A 235 -9.03 -1.50 3.78
C LEU A 235 -8.11 -2.62 4.26
N ARG A 236 -8.50 -3.37 5.30
CA ARG A 236 -7.74 -4.53 5.78
C ARG A 236 -7.71 -5.67 4.77
N ALA A 237 -8.85 -6.01 4.17
CA ALA A 237 -8.91 -7.01 3.10
C ALA A 237 -8.06 -6.61 1.90
N GLN A 238 -8.04 -5.32 1.53
CA GLN A 238 -7.17 -4.80 0.49
C GLN A 238 -5.68 -4.87 0.90
N ALA A 239 -5.34 -4.56 2.15
CA ALA A 239 -3.97 -4.69 2.66
C ALA A 239 -3.48 -6.15 2.60
N GLU A 240 -4.32 -7.11 2.99
CA GLU A 240 -4.03 -8.55 2.89
C GLU A 240 -3.81 -8.98 1.44
N ALA A 241 -4.67 -8.55 0.52
CA ALA A 241 -4.53 -8.85 -0.91
C ALA A 241 -3.26 -8.23 -1.52
N ILE A 242 -2.86 -7.03 -1.08
CA ILE A 242 -1.58 -6.42 -1.49
C ILE A 242 -0.41 -7.23 -0.97
N ARG A 243 -0.42 -7.70 0.28
CA ARG A 243 0.64 -8.56 0.81
C ARG A 243 0.76 -9.88 0.05
N ALA A 244 -0.38 -10.47 -0.32
CA ALA A 244 -0.44 -11.70 -1.10
C ALA A 244 0.04 -11.55 -2.55
N GLY A 245 0.01 -10.32 -3.09
CA GLY A 245 0.33 -10.04 -4.49
C GLY A 245 -0.86 -10.18 -5.44
N ASP A 246 -2.07 -10.37 -4.91
CA ASP A 246 -3.30 -10.59 -5.68
C ASP A 246 -3.96 -9.29 -6.14
N ALA A 247 -3.68 -8.18 -5.45
CA ALA A 247 -4.26 -6.88 -5.79
C ALA A 247 -3.36 -6.09 -6.76
N VAL A 248 -3.93 -5.69 -7.90
CA VAL A 248 -3.38 -4.57 -8.69
C VAL A 248 -3.35 -3.35 -7.77
N ARG A 249 -2.21 -2.66 -7.67
CA ARG A 249 -2.14 -1.30 -7.13
C ARG A 249 -3.05 -0.41 -7.98
N ARG A 250 -4.35 -0.44 -7.75
CA ARG A 250 -5.22 0.64 -8.20
C ARG A 250 -4.81 1.81 -7.34
N GLY A 251 -3.85 2.58 -7.84
CA GLY A 251 -3.63 3.92 -7.36
C GLY A 251 -5.01 4.53 -7.26
N LEU A 252 -5.37 5.01 -6.07
CA LEU A 252 -6.47 5.96 -5.93
C LEU A 252 -6.14 7.02 -6.98
N ALA A 253 -6.87 6.99 -8.10
CA ALA A 253 -6.73 7.99 -9.13
C ALA A 253 -6.83 9.30 -8.36
N THR A 254 -5.77 10.09 -8.44
CA THR A 254 -5.74 11.44 -7.94
C THR A 254 -6.95 12.13 -8.57
N ALA A 255 -8.02 12.26 -7.79
CA ALA A 255 -9.07 13.20 -8.06
C ALA A 255 -8.47 14.58 -7.75
N ALA A 256 -7.76 15.12 -8.74
CA ALA A 256 -7.19 16.45 -8.83
C ALA A 256 -6.90 16.64 -10.33
N GLU A 257 -7.47 17.59 -11.08
CA GLU A 257 -8.36 18.73 -10.81
C GLU A 257 -9.39 18.84 -11.94
#